data_AF-A0A382GQV8-F1
#
_entry.id   AF-A0A382GQV8-F1
#
_cell.length_a   1.000
_cell.length_b   1.000
_cell.length_c   1.000
_cell.angle_alpha   90.00
_cell.angle_beta   90.00
_cell.angle_gamma   90.00
#
_symmetry.space_group_name_H-M   'P 1'
#
loop_
_entity.id
_entity.type
_entity.pdbx_description
1 polymer ?
#
loop_
_entity_poly.entity_id
_entity_poly.type
_entity_poly.pdbx_seq_one_letter_code
_entity_poly.pdbx_strand_id
1 'polypeptide(L)'
;CDDTGRYGGLIKGGAIHFFQWDPKKIMTVNVVSANKVLDEILTQQKCADIVKIDVEGYENKILNSITRENLSRIDRIYAETTDDQEILGFSSESYGGLTRYYRI
;
A
#
# COMPACT_ATOMS: atom_id res chain seq x y z
N CYS A 1 0.42 -5.30 16.99
CA CYS A 1 -0.69 -5.52 16.04
C CYS A 1 -0.55 -4.38 15.06
N ASP A 2 -0.23 -4.71 13.81
CA ASP A 2 0.14 -3.67 12.84
C ASP A 2 -1.09 -2.97 12.32
N ASP A 3 -0.84 -1.72 11.97
CA ASP A 3 -1.78 -0.73 11.52
C ASP A 3 -2.35 -1.20 10.14
N THR A 4 -3.68 -1.30 10.04
CA THR A 4 -4.40 -1.85 8.87
C THR A 4 -5.22 -0.76 8.19
N GLY A 5 -5.51 -0.92 6.89
CA GLY A 5 -6.32 -0.01 6.08
C GLY A 5 -7.60 0.53 6.74
N ARG A 6 -8.12 1.66 6.24
CA ARG A 6 -9.47 2.19 6.47
C ARG A 6 -10.50 1.18 5.94
N TYR A 7 -10.76 0.15 6.73
CA TYR A 7 -11.69 -0.91 6.36
C TYR A 7 -13.06 -0.36 5.92
N GLY A 8 -13.60 -0.96 4.85
CA GLY A 8 -14.93 -0.75 4.29
C GLY A 8 -16.08 -0.96 5.29
N GLY A 9 -16.24 -0.01 6.21
CA GLY A 9 -17.32 0.03 7.21
C GLY A 9 -16.95 -0.47 8.61
N LEU A 10 -15.72 -0.88 8.88
CA LEU A 10 -15.32 -1.35 10.22
C LEU A 10 -14.66 -0.22 11.02
N ILE A 11 -15.49 0.46 11.82
CA ILE A 11 -15.18 1.34 12.97
C ILE A 11 -14.68 2.75 12.62
N LYS A 12 -15.57 3.74 12.83
CA LYS A 12 -15.20 5.16 12.97
C LYS A 12 -14.36 5.31 14.25
N GLY A 13 -13.08 5.67 14.09
CA GLY A 13 -12.14 5.95 15.20
C GLY A 13 -10.93 5.02 15.25
N GLY A 14 -10.93 3.89 14.54
CA GLY A 14 -9.76 3.01 14.41
C GLY A 14 -9.49 2.10 15.62
N ALA A 15 -8.32 1.44 15.60
CA ALA A 15 -7.92 0.40 16.55
C ALA A 15 -7.91 0.85 18.01
N ILE A 16 -7.71 2.15 18.25
CA ILE A 16 -7.74 2.74 19.59
C ILE A 16 -9.09 2.56 20.30
N HIS A 17 -10.20 2.28 19.61
CA HIS A 17 -11.50 2.05 20.25
C HIS A 17 -11.81 0.57 20.47
N PHE A 18 -10.94 -0.35 20.03
CA PHE A 18 -11.21 -1.79 20.11
C PHE A 18 -11.36 -2.28 21.55
N PHE A 19 -10.68 -1.66 22.51
CA PHE A 19 -10.79 -2.01 23.93
C PHE A 19 -12.19 -1.76 24.52
N GLN A 20 -13.01 -0.94 23.87
CA GLN A 20 -14.37 -0.60 24.31
C GLN A 20 -15.44 -1.57 23.76
N TRP A 21 -15.05 -2.50 22.88
CA TRP A 21 -15.98 -3.38 22.16
C TRP A 21 -15.90 -4.82 22.66
N ASP A 22 -16.99 -5.56 22.46
CA ASP A 22 -17.01 -7.01 22.71
C ASP A 22 -15.94 -7.68 21.84
N PRO A 23 -15.01 -8.46 22.43
CA PRO A 23 -13.97 -9.17 21.69
C PRO A 23 -14.50 -10.03 20.53
N LYS A 24 -15.74 -10.54 20.62
CA LYS A 24 -16.39 -11.31 19.54
C LYS A 24 -16.70 -10.48 18.29
N LYS A 25 -16.69 -9.15 18.42
CA LYS A 25 -16.87 -8.20 17.31
C LYS A 25 -15.54 -7.68 16.75
N ILE A 26 -14.42 -8.12 17.30
CA ILE A 26 -13.08 -7.76 16.84
C ILE A 26 -12.56 -8.88 15.93
N MET A 27 -12.27 -8.55 14.68
CA MET A 27 -11.59 -9.45 13.75
C MET A 27 -10.11 -9.09 13.72
N THR A 28 -9.25 -10.04 14.08
CA THR A 28 -7.80 -9.90 13.89
C THR A 28 -7.42 -10.49 12.55
N VAL A 29 -6.65 -9.74 11.77
CA VAL A 29 -6.08 -10.22 10.51
C VAL A 29 -4.56 -10.26 10.62
N ASN A 30 -3.95 -11.21 9.93
CA ASN A 30 -2.50 -11.25 9.79
C ASN A 30 -2.08 -10.23 8.73
N VAL A 31 -1.24 -9.29 9.12
CA VAL A 31 -0.66 -8.29 8.22
C VAL A 31 0.73 -8.75 7.81
N VAL A 32 1.06 -8.57 6.54
CA VAL A 32 2.39 -8.85 5.99
C VAL A 32 2.95 -7.59 5.35
N SER A 33 4.27 -7.42 5.44
CA SER A 33 4.95 -6.29 4.80
C SER A 33 4.81 -6.36 3.28
N ALA A 34 4.49 -5.23 2.65
CA ALA A 34 4.40 -5.11 1.20
C ALA A 34 5.73 -5.52 0.53
N ASN A 35 6.88 -5.12 1.10
CA ASN A 35 8.19 -5.50 0.55
C ASN A 35 8.43 -7.00 0.58
N LYS A 36 8.00 -7.69 1.65
CA LYS A 36 8.16 -9.15 1.73
C LYS A 36 7.40 -9.82 0.58
N VAL A 37 6.16 -9.41 0.35
CA VAL A 37 5.32 -9.96 -0.72
C VAL A 37 5.90 -9.61 -2.10
N LEU A 38 6.34 -8.37 -2.30
CA LEU A 38 6.98 -7.92 -3.53
C LEU A 38 8.28 -8.69 -3.80
N ASP A 39 9.14 -8.86 -2.79
CA ASP A 39 10.40 -9.62 -2.90
C ASP A 39 10.13 -11.06 -3.36
N GLU A 40 9.15 -11.75 -2.74
CA GLU A 40 8.79 -13.12 -3.07
C GLU A 40 8.30 -13.24 -4.53
N ILE A 41 7.38 -12.36 -4.94
CA ILE A 41 6.82 -12.35 -6.31
C ILE A 41 7.90 -12.00 -7.32
N LEU A 42 8.65 -10.91 -7.09
CA LEU A 42 9.66 -10.44 -8.03
C LEU A 42 10.82 -11.43 -8.11
N THR A 43 11.21 -12.11 -7.04
CA THR A 43 12.21 -13.19 -7.10
C THR A 43 11.81 -14.28 -8.10
N GLN A 44 10.52 -14.62 -8.18
CA GLN A 44 10.02 -15.63 -9.11
C GLN A 44 9.85 -15.09 -10.54
N GLN A 45 9.25 -13.90 -10.69
CA GLN A 45 8.83 -13.34 -11.98
C GLN A 45 9.87 -12.39 -12.61
N LYS A 46 10.97 -12.13 -11.91
CA LYS A 46 12.05 -11.16 -12.22
C LYS A 46 11.64 -9.69 -12.19
N CYS A 47 10.44 -9.34 -12.67
CA CYS A 47 9.92 -7.98 -12.76
C CYS A 47 8.40 -7.96 -12.68
N ALA A 48 7.82 -6.78 -12.47
CA ALA A 48 6.40 -6.52 -12.62
C ALA A 48 6.17 -5.32 -13.53
N ASP A 49 5.31 -5.45 -14.53
CA ASP A 49 4.95 -4.33 -15.40
C ASP A 49 4.13 -3.29 -14.62
N ILE A 50 3.23 -3.75 -13.74
CA ILE A 50 2.31 -2.90 -13.01
C ILE A 50 2.15 -3.39 -11.57
N VAL A 51 2.24 -2.45 -10.63
CA VAL A 51 1.78 -2.62 -9.24
C VAL A 51 0.62 -1.67 -8.98
N LYS A 52 -0.54 -2.18 -8.56
CA LYS A 52 -1.67 -1.37 -8.11
C LYS A 52 -1.74 -1.38 -6.58
N ILE A 53 -1.81 -0.20 -5.97
CA ILE A 53 -1.96 0.02 -4.53
C ILE A 53 -3.30 0.70 -4.30
N ASP A 54 -4.22 -0.05 -3.72
CA ASP A 54 -5.58 0.36 -3.43
C ASP A 54 -5.89 -0.27 -2.06
N VAL A 55 -5.44 0.45 -1.03
CA VAL A 55 -5.45 -0.01 0.35
C VAL A 55 -5.85 1.18 1.19
N GLU A 56 -7.16 1.34 1.32
CA GLU A 56 -7.82 2.44 2.00
C GLU A 56 -6.97 3.08 3.10
N GLY A 57 -6.49 4.31 2.88
CA GLY A 57 -5.76 5.10 3.88
C GLY A 57 -4.33 4.64 4.23
N TYR A 58 -3.75 3.71 3.45
CA TYR A 58 -2.39 3.19 3.63
C TYR A 58 -1.55 3.28 2.35
N GLU A 59 -2.10 3.76 1.25
CA GLU A 59 -1.46 3.83 -0.05
C GLU A 59 -0.10 4.51 0.04
N ASN A 60 -0.07 5.67 0.69
CA ASN A 60 1.13 6.49 0.90
C ASN A 60 2.15 5.84 1.85
N LYS A 61 1.69 5.09 2.86
CA LYS A 61 2.58 4.34 3.75
C LYS A 61 3.24 3.19 2.99
N ILE A 62 2.48 2.49 2.16
CA ILE A 62 2.97 1.37 1.34
C ILE A 62 3.95 1.90 0.30
N LEU A 63 3.57 2.91 -0.48
CA LEU A 63 4.41 3.56 -1.50
C LEU A 63 5.78 3.96 -0.95
N ASN A 64 5.82 4.74 0.14
CA ASN A 64 7.07 5.18 0.76
C ASN A 64 7.93 4.05 1.32
N SER A 65 7.32 2.91 1.64
CA SER A 65 8.04 1.78 2.20
C SER A 65 8.74 0.94 1.14
N ILE A 66 8.33 1.00 -0.15
CA ILE A 66 8.86 0.10 -1.17
C ILE A 66 10.37 0.32 -1.33
N THR A 67 11.15 -0.74 -1.19
CA THR A 67 12.61 -0.66 -1.26
C THR A 67 13.08 -0.27 -2.66
N ARG A 68 14.26 0.35 -2.75
CA ARG A 68 14.91 0.64 -4.03
C ARG A 68 15.08 -0.61 -4.90
N GLU A 69 15.41 -1.75 -4.28
CA GLU A 69 15.55 -3.03 -4.98
C GLU A 69 14.25 -3.43 -5.67
N ASN A 70 13.12 -3.40 -4.95
CA ASN A 70 11.81 -3.71 -5.52
C ASN A 70 11.37 -2.67 -6.55
N LEU A 71 11.53 -1.38 -6.22
CA LEU A 71 11.25 -0.30 -7.16
C LEU A 71 11.99 -0.50 -8.47
N SER A 72 13.27 -0.89 -8.45
CA SER A 72 14.08 -1.09 -9.65
C SER A 72 13.55 -2.16 -10.63
N ARG A 73 12.62 -3.00 -10.17
CA ARG A 73 12.04 -4.13 -10.92
C ARG A 73 10.57 -3.93 -11.28
N ILE A 74 10.03 -2.75 -11.02
CA ILE A 74 8.64 -2.36 -11.33
C ILE A 74 8.64 -1.29 -12.43
N ASP A 75 7.88 -1.50 -13.51
CA ASP A 75 7.78 -0.50 -14.59
C ASP A 75 6.81 0.64 -14.23
N ARG A 76 5.64 0.32 -13.66
CA ARG A 76 4.60 1.30 -13.33
C ARG A 76 3.94 1.03 -11.99
N ILE A 77 3.54 2.09 -11.32
CA ILE A 77 2.76 2.01 -10.08
C ILE A 77 1.49 2.85 -10.24
N TYR A 78 0.35 2.31 -9.82
CA TYR A 78 -0.92 3.01 -9.72
C TYR A 78 -1.34 3.01 -8.26
N ALA A 79 -1.51 4.17 -7.65
CA ALA A 79 -1.93 4.28 -6.27
C ALA A 79 -3.18 5.16 -6.15
N GLU A 80 -4.19 4.67 -5.42
CA GLU A 80 -5.39 5.45 -5.10
C GLU A 80 -5.07 6.46 -3.99
N THR A 81 -4.39 7.53 -4.38
CA THR A 81 -3.93 8.60 -3.51
C THR A 81 -4.03 9.94 -4.23
N THR A 82 -4.23 10.98 -3.44
CA THR A 82 -4.17 12.38 -3.90
C THR A 82 -2.84 13.05 -3.58
N ASP A 83 -1.94 12.35 -2.89
CA ASP A 83 -0.65 12.90 -2.48
C ASP A 83 0.36 12.86 -3.63
N ASP A 84 1.25 13.85 -3.65
CA ASP A 84 2.28 14.11 -4.66
C ASP A 84 3.64 13.51 -4.29
N GLN A 85 3.64 12.31 -3.71
CA GLN A 85 4.87 11.69 -3.21
C GLN A 85 5.90 11.45 -4.32
N GLU A 86 7.15 11.82 -4.06
CA GLU A 86 8.25 11.50 -4.95
C GLU A 86 8.73 10.07 -4.72
N ILE A 87 8.62 9.24 -5.77
CA ILE A 87 9.12 7.86 -5.76
C ILE A 87 10.40 7.79 -6.60
N LEU A 88 11.47 7.28 -5.99
CA LEU A 88 12.78 7.24 -6.62
C LEU A 88 12.76 6.47 -7.95
N GLY A 89 13.19 7.14 -9.03
CA GLY A 89 13.24 6.56 -10.37
C GLY A 89 11.92 6.63 -11.13
N PHE A 90 10.92 7.36 -10.61
CA PHE A 90 9.63 7.56 -11.25
C PHE A 90 9.28 9.03 -11.39
N SER A 91 8.62 9.37 -12.49
CA SER A 91 7.81 10.57 -12.66
C SER A 91 6.37 10.24 -12.28
N SER A 92 5.56 11.24 -11.90
CA SER A 92 4.17 11.01 -11.50
C SER A 92 3.19 11.98 -12.14
N GLU A 93 1.95 11.52 -12.33
CA GLU A 93 0.80 12.35 -12.65
C GLU A 93 -0.41 11.92 -11.79
N SER A 94 -1.24 12.89 -11.38
CA SER A 94 -2.41 12.63 -10.54
C SER A 94 -3.68 13.12 -11.23
N TYR A 95 -4.69 12.24 -11.31
CA TYR A 95 -6.00 12.58 -11.84
C TYR A 95 -7.10 11.74 -11.20
N GLY A 96 -8.15 12.39 -10.69
CA GLY A 96 -9.35 11.71 -10.20
C GLY A 96 -9.13 10.81 -8.98
N GLY A 97 -8.23 11.19 -8.06
CA GLY A 97 -7.91 10.40 -6.87
C GLY A 97 -6.92 9.26 -7.10
N LEU A 98 -6.34 9.18 -8.29
CA LEU A 98 -5.35 8.18 -8.68
C LEU A 98 -4.05 8.88 -9.08
N THR A 99 -2.94 8.49 -8.46
CA THR A 99 -1.59 8.87 -8.88
C THR A 99 -0.96 7.71 -9.64
N ARG A 100 -0.39 8.03 -10.80
CA ARG A 100 0.31 7.10 -11.69
C ARG A 100 1.78 7.44 -11.67
N TYR A 101 2.62 6.44 -11.50
CA TYR A 101 4.07 6.56 -11.47
C TYR A 101 4.67 5.84 -12.68
N TYR A 102 5.44 6.55 -13.49
CA TYR A 102 6.12 6.05 -14.68
C TYR A 102 7.63 6.10 -14.48
N ARG A 103 8.32 5.00 -14.78
CA ARG A 103 9.79 4.95 -14.73
C ARG A 103 10.42 6.03 -15.63
N ILE A 104 11.48 6.65 -15.12
CA ILE A 104 12.34 7.62 -15.84
C ILE A 104 13.55 6.90 -16.43
#